data_AF-A0A7K7R5Y8-F1
#
_entry.id   AF-A0A7K7R5Y8-F1
#
_cell.length_a   1.000
_cell.length_b   1.000
_cell.length_c   1.000
_cell.angle_alpha   90.00
_cell.angle_beta   90.00
_cell.angle_gamma   90.00
#
_symmetry.space_group_name_H-M   'P 1'
#
loop_
_entity.id
_entity.type
_entity.pdbx_description
1 polymer ?
#
loop_
_entity_poly.entity_id
_entity_poly.type
_entity_poly.pdbx_seq_one_letter_code
_entity_poly.pdbx_strand_id
1 'polypeptide(L)'
;MANIPLILSMCLLGACLGGENPVFIENKEASSVLQRQRRANSNRLEEVIPGNLERECIEEKCSYEEAREVFENEEKTVTINHLFSIVWISHGGLLSPNPSSQQISDQLCFKRALTVPFPFFSDFTCAIKNGGCKHFCSHQPPRKVVCSCAAGYKLAEDGKSCEPTVPYPCGRITAPEAKRKLTRSMNTFEHWNITADEADDGPEEELDNSTVSSSAAATTRITPVLRTGTRVVGGSDSMKGEVPWQVLLVNSKGLGFCGASIINEKWVVTAAHCLKPGYTHNITAVAGEHDLRSEEHTEQRRRVVRLLPHPTYNASINEYHNDIALLELERPFIFNSYVTPVCLGSREFSNALLRQGMGTVSGWGKLFFRGRTATTLQVLKVPFVDRPTCLKSTSTSILQNMFCAGFPSGGKDTCEGDSGGPHTTEIEGTWFLTGITSWGEQCALPGKYGIYTRVSKYVKWIKQNTRLP
;
A
#
# COMPACT_ATOMS: atom_id res chain seq x y z
N MET A 1 -15.10 31.64 98.11
CA MET A 1 -13.92 32.49 97.84
C MET A 1 -13.49 32.15 96.42
N ALA A 2 -13.94 32.92 95.42
CA ALA A 2 -13.18 34.03 94.80
C ALA A 2 -11.79 33.55 94.30
N ASN A 3 -11.31 33.79 93.08
CA ASN A 3 -11.70 34.49 91.87
C ASN A 3 -10.65 34.08 90.81
N ILE A 4 -11.05 33.89 89.54
CA ILE A 4 -10.42 34.37 88.28
C ILE A 4 -8.87 34.53 88.29
N PRO A 5 -8.15 33.86 87.36
CA PRO A 5 -8.04 34.40 86.01
C PRO A 5 -8.35 33.41 84.88
N LEU A 6 -9.62 33.39 84.46
CA LEU A 6 -9.95 33.46 83.04
C LEU A 6 -9.40 34.79 82.54
N ILE A 7 -8.50 34.77 81.54
CA ILE A 7 -8.30 35.74 80.45
C ILE A 7 -6.94 35.52 79.77
N LEU A 8 -5.92 34.97 80.45
CA LEU A 8 -4.65 34.60 79.77
C LEU A 8 -4.64 33.21 79.11
N SER A 9 -5.52 32.29 79.51
CA SER A 9 -5.64 30.98 78.84
C SER A 9 -6.48 31.04 77.55
N MET A 10 -7.28 32.09 77.36
CA MET A 10 -8.09 32.31 76.15
C MET A 10 -7.26 32.67 74.91
N CYS A 11 -5.97 32.99 75.04
CA CYS A 11 -5.04 33.10 73.88
C CYS A 11 -4.30 31.80 73.55
N LEU A 12 -4.31 30.79 74.44
CA LEU A 12 -3.80 29.44 74.14
C LEU A 12 -4.88 28.51 73.56
N LEU A 13 -6.15 28.85 73.75
CA LEU A 13 -7.29 28.18 73.11
C LEU A 13 -7.48 28.53 71.62
N GLY A 14 -6.71 29.47 71.08
CA GLY A 14 -6.64 29.75 69.64
C GLY A 14 -5.52 29.02 68.89
N ALA A 15 -4.54 28.45 69.61
CA ALA A 15 -3.37 27.79 69.00
C ALA A 15 -3.38 26.25 69.14
N CYS A 16 -4.27 25.69 69.97
CA CYS A 16 -4.39 24.24 70.16
C CYS A 16 -5.72 23.65 69.61
N LEU A 17 -6.50 24.44 68.87
CA LEU A 17 -7.55 23.95 67.97
C LEU A 17 -7.08 24.03 66.51
N GLY A 18 -5.81 23.70 66.29
CA GLY A 18 -5.39 23.09 65.03
C GLY A 18 -6.01 21.71 64.99
N GLY A 19 -7.29 21.64 64.59
CA GLY A 19 -7.88 20.41 64.13
C GLY A 19 -7.04 19.96 62.94
N GLU A 20 -6.04 19.13 63.20
CA GLU A 20 -5.61 18.13 62.24
C GLU A 20 -6.85 17.27 62.00
N ASN A 21 -7.72 17.72 61.10
CA ASN A 21 -8.55 16.81 60.36
C ASN A 21 -7.53 15.94 59.64
N PRO A 22 -7.38 14.66 59.99
CA PRO A 22 -6.60 13.81 59.13
C PRO A 22 -7.39 13.81 57.80
N VAL A 23 -6.80 14.44 56.78
CA VAL A 23 -7.31 14.37 55.40
C VAL A 23 -7.26 12.91 54.91
N PHE A 24 -6.67 12.01 55.70
CA PHE A 24 -6.55 10.59 55.48
C PHE A 24 -7.30 9.81 56.55
N ILE A 25 -8.29 9.02 56.10
CA ILE A 25 -9.05 8.09 56.92
C ILE A 25 -8.09 7.01 57.48
N GLU A 26 -8.25 6.62 58.74
CA GLU A 26 -7.47 5.52 59.33
C GLU A 26 -7.70 4.21 58.54
N ASN A 27 -6.64 3.41 58.39
CA ASN A 27 -6.61 2.25 57.48
C ASN A 27 -7.75 1.22 57.73
N LYS A 28 -8.21 1.09 58.98
CA LYS A 28 -9.34 0.22 59.34
C LYS A 28 -10.71 0.78 58.92
N GLU A 29 -10.86 2.08 58.77
CA GLU A 29 -12.11 2.73 58.35
C GLU A 29 -12.16 2.95 56.83
N ALA A 30 -11.01 3.19 56.17
CA ALA A 30 -10.93 3.36 54.72
C ALA A 30 -11.43 2.13 53.94
N SER A 31 -11.26 0.93 54.53
CA SER A 31 -11.71 -0.35 53.98
C SER A 31 -13.24 -0.54 54.00
N SER A 32 -14.00 0.35 54.65
CA SER A 32 -15.47 0.36 54.65
C SER A 32 -16.08 1.31 53.61
N VAL A 33 -15.33 2.31 53.14
CA VAL A 33 -15.81 3.38 52.24
C VAL A 33 -15.72 2.98 50.76
N LEU A 34 -14.76 2.14 50.40
CA LEU A 34 -14.66 1.52 49.08
C LEU A 34 -15.04 0.03 49.19
N GLN A 35 -16.33 -0.29 49.02
CA GLN A 35 -16.71 -1.66 48.70
C GLN A 35 -16.31 -2.00 47.25
N ARG A 36 -15.01 -2.08 46.97
CA ARG A 36 -14.50 -2.84 45.83
C ARG A 36 -14.31 -4.28 46.31
N GLN A 37 -14.88 -5.24 45.60
CA GLN A 37 -14.50 -6.64 45.80
C GLN A 37 -12.98 -6.75 45.68
N ARG A 38 -12.34 -7.40 46.66
CA ARG A 38 -10.94 -7.81 46.54
C ARG A 38 -10.83 -8.70 45.29
N ARG A 39 -9.94 -8.31 44.37
CA ARG A 39 -9.51 -9.13 43.25
C ARG A 39 -8.84 -10.40 43.76
N ALA A 40 -9.04 -11.48 43.02
CA ALA A 40 -8.60 -12.82 43.40
C ALA A 40 -7.18 -13.06 42.88
N ASN A 41 -6.16 -12.47 43.50
CA ASN A 41 -4.79 -12.69 43.03
C ASN A 41 -4.03 -13.64 43.94
N SER A 42 -3.41 -14.62 43.30
CA SER A 42 -2.39 -15.47 43.90
C SER A 42 -1.08 -14.70 44.02
N ASN A 43 -0.75 -14.34 45.26
CA ASN A 43 0.55 -13.85 45.76
C ASN A 43 0.72 -12.34 45.92
N ARG A 44 1.44 -11.99 46.99
CA ARG A 44 1.36 -10.75 47.76
C ARG A 44 2.11 -9.53 47.19
N LEU A 45 2.64 -9.58 45.96
CA LEU A 45 3.55 -8.56 45.40
C LEU A 45 3.40 -8.34 43.88
N GLU A 46 2.24 -8.64 43.29
CA GLU A 46 2.02 -8.59 41.84
C GLU A 46 2.17 -7.18 41.24
N GLU A 47 1.79 -6.13 41.96
CA GLU A 47 1.87 -4.71 41.52
C GLU A 47 3.31 -4.20 41.27
N VAL A 48 4.33 -5.00 41.58
CA VAL A 48 5.75 -4.65 41.32
C VAL A 48 6.23 -5.24 39.97
N ILE A 49 5.42 -6.06 39.32
CA ILE A 49 5.77 -6.75 38.07
C ILE A 49 5.19 -5.95 36.89
N PRO A 50 5.95 -5.71 35.81
CA PRO A 50 5.43 -5.05 34.61
C PRO A 50 4.23 -5.82 34.03
N GLY A 51 3.16 -5.10 33.70
CA GLY A 51 1.90 -5.67 33.21
C GLY A 51 2.10 -6.57 32.00
N ASN A 52 1.45 -7.74 32.01
CA ASN A 52 1.54 -8.72 30.93
C ASN A 52 0.13 -9.05 30.41
N LEU A 53 -0.13 -8.75 29.14
CA LEU A 53 -1.45 -8.88 28.51
C LEU A 53 -2.10 -10.26 28.69
N GLU A 54 -1.29 -11.32 28.66
CA GLU A 54 -1.74 -12.70 28.75
C GLU A 54 -2.11 -13.06 30.20
N ARG A 55 -1.40 -12.51 31.18
CA ARG A 55 -1.70 -12.66 32.61
C ARG A 55 -2.95 -11.88 33.01
N GLU A 56 -3.02 -10.60 32.63
CA GLU A 56 -4.13 -9.70 32.99
C GLU A 56 -5.48 -10.16 32.39
N CYS A 57 -5.46 -10.78 31.19
CA CYS A 57 -6.66 -11.31 30.55
C CYS A 57 -7.15 -12.64 31.13
N ILE A 58 -6.27 -13.41 31.79
CA ILE A 58 -6.61 -14.73 32.35
C ILE A 58 -7.12 -14.60 33.79
N GLU A 59 -6.62 -13.62 34.55
CA GLU A 59 -6.89 -13.50 35.99
C GLU A 59 -8.12 -12.61 36.30
N GLU A 60 -8.47 -11.64 35.44
CA GLU A 60 -9.53 -10.67 35.75
C GLU A 60 -10.45 -10.23 34.58
N LYS A 61 -11.58 -9.62 34.95
CA LYS A 61 -12.44 -8.86 34.03
C LYS A 61 -11.66 -7.63 33.52
N CYS A 62 -11.18 -7.70 32.29
CA CYS A 62 -10.38 -6.65 31.65
C CYS A 62 -10.99 -5.25 31.86
N SER A 63 -10.28 -4.39 32.60
CA SER A 63 -10.69 -3.03 32.93
C SER A 63 -9.78 -2.02 32.22
N TYR A 64 -10.27 -0.79 32.00
CA TYR A 64 -9.48 0.26 31.35
C TYR A 64 -8.16 0.54 32.09
N GLU A 65 -8.18 0.41 33.41
CA GLU A 65 -7.00 0.64 34.25
C GLU A 65 -5.92 -0.40 33.97
N GLU A 66 -6.28 -1.69 33.87
CA GLU A 66 -5.31 -2.77 33.55
C GLU A 66 -4.75 -2.63 32.13
N ALA A 67 -5.59 -2.24 31.17
CA ALA A 67 -5.13 -2.01 29.81
C ALA A 67 -4.10 -0.86 29.75
N ARG A 68 -4.26 0.15 30.61
CA ARG A 68 -3.32 1.27 30.71
C ARG A 68 -1.96 0.83 31.26
N GLU A 69 -1.95 -0.14 32.16
CA GLU A 69 -0.75 -0.73 32.76
C GLU A 69 0.06 -1.57 31.76
N VAL A 70 -0.60 -2.22 30.80
CA VAL A 70 0.07 -3.02 29.76
C VAL A 70 0.65 -2.16 28.63
N PHE A 71 -0.08 -1.13 28.19
CA PHE A 71 0.28 -0.40 26.96
C PHE A 71 1.06 0.88 27.19
N GLU A 72 1.14 1.37 28.44
CA GLU A 72 1.87 2.57 28.88
C GLU A 72 1.67 3.81 27.96
N ASN A 73 0.57 3.83 27.19
CA ASN A 73 0.24 4.84 26.18
C ASN A 73 -1.28 4.98 26.09
N GLU A 74 -1.77 6.19 26.40
CA GLU A 74 -3.20 6.51 26.45
C GLU A 74 -3.93 6.27 25.12
N GLU A 75 -3.35 6.66 23.97
CA GLU A 75 -4.02 6.50 22.67
C GLU A 75 -4.18 5.02 22.29
N LYS A 76 -3.17 4.19 22.55
CA LYS A 76 -3.25 2.74 22.29
C LYS A 76 -4.23 2.05 23.23
N THR A 77 -4.24 2.46 24.50
CA THR A 77 -5.15 1.95 25.54
C THR A 77 -6.60 2.26 25.18
N VAL A 78 -6.90 3.49 24.77
CA VAL A 78 -8.25 3.91 24.36
C VAL A 78 -8.73 3.14 23.12
N THR A 79 -7.85 2.91 22.15
CA THR A 79 -8.20 2.19 20.91
C THR A 79 -8.55 0.72 21.18
N ILE A 80 -7.79 0.05 22.04
CA ILE A 80 -8.01 -1.37 22.40
C ILE A 80 -9.16 -1.51 23.40
N ASN A 81 -9.30 -0.61 24.36
CA ASN A 81 -10.40 -0.64 25.32
C ASN A 81 -11.77 -0.40 24.64
N HIS A 82 -11.81 0.41 23.58
CA HIS A 82 -13.00 0.52 22.73
C HIS A 82 -13.35 -0.80 22.05
N LEU A 83 -12.36 -1.52 21.51
CA LEU A 83 -12.55 -2.84 20.90
C LEU A 83 -13.07 -3.88 21.91
N PHE A 84 -12.50 -3.90 23.13
CA PHE A 84 -12.93 -4.83 24.19
C PHE A 84 -14.30 -4.49 24.80
N SER A 85 -14.59 -3.21 25.02
CA SER A 85 -15.89 -2.76 25.55
C SER A 85 -17.05 -3.12 24.61
N ILE A 86 -16.82 -3.08 23.30
CA ILE A 86 -17.82 -3.47 22.30
C ILE A 86 -18.11 -4.98 22.36
N VAL A 87 -17.11 -5.82 22.67
CA VAL A 87 -17.29 -7.27 22.81
C VAL A 87 -18.02 -7.62 24.12
N TRP A 88 -17.69 -6.94 25.22
CA TRP A 88 -18.23 -7.23 26.56
C TRP A 88 -19.70 -6.79 26.74
N ILE A 89 -20.09 -5.63 26.21
CA ILE A 89 -21.46 -5.11 26.28
C ILE A 89 -22.46 -6.02 25.54
N SER A 90 -21.97 -6.79 24.56
CA SER A 90 -22.81 -7.58 23.65
C SER A 90 -23.22 -8.96 24.18
N HIS A 91 -22.61 -9.47 25.27
CA HIS A 91 -22.79 -10.86 25.72
C HIS A 91 -23.23 -11.05 27.19
N GLY A 92 -23.72 -10.00 27.86
CA GLY A 92 -24.46 -10.17 29.12
C GLY A 92 -23.86 -11.16 30.12
N GLY A 93 -22.57 -11.02 30.44
CA GLY A 93 -21.97 -11.58 31.67
C GLY A 93 -22.09 -13.09 31.94
N LEU A 94 -22.03 -13.97 30.94
CA LEU A 94 -22.07 -15.43 31.17
C LEU A 94 -20.89 -16.16 30.53
N LEU A 95 -19.75 -16.20 31.23
CA LEU A 95 -18.73 -17.22 31.05
C LEU A 95 -18.12 -17.58 32.42
N SER A 96 -18.63 -18.64 33.04
CA SER A 96 -17.94 -19.35 34.12
C SER A 96 -17.18 -20.55 33.52
N PRO A 97 -15.89 -20.78 33.81
CA PRO A 97 -15.18 -21.94 33.30
C PRO A 97 -15.46 -23.16 34.17
N ASN A 98 -15.74 -24.31 33.54
CA ASN A 98 -15.72 -25.61 34.20
C ASN A 98 -14.35 -26.28 33.90
N PRO A 99 -13.70 -26.95 34.86
CA PRO A 99 -12.29 -27.29 34.77
C PRO A 99 -12.10 -28.73 34.29
N SER A 100 -11.80 -28.94 33.00
CA SER A 100 -11.17 -30.18 32.53
C SER A 100 -10.74 -30.09 31.07
N SER A 101 -9.52 -29.60 30.84
CA SER A 101 -8.54 -30.10 29.85
C SER A 101 -7.47 -29.04 29.67
N GLN A 102 -6.34 -29.25 30.36
CA GLN A 102 -5.06 -28.64 30.02
C GLN A 102 -4.69 -29.00 28.57
N GLN A 103 -4.04 -28.06 27.88
CA GLN A 103 -3.52 -28.12 26.51
C GLN A 103 -4.54 -27.76 25.43
N ILE A 104 -4.65 -26.46 25.13
CA ILE A 104 -4.56 -25.83 23.80
C ILE A 104 -4.45 -24.33 24.09
N SER A 105 -3.21 -23.84 24.22
CA SER A 105 -2.90 -22.41 24.30
C SER A 105 -2.78 -21.85 22.88
N ASP A 106 -3.16 -20.58 22.70
CA ASP A 106 -2.87 -19.68 21.58
C ASP A 106 -3.80 -19.66 20.36
N GLN A 107 -4.83 -20.51 20.25
CA GLN A 107 -5.78 -20.42 19.12
C GLN A 107 -7.27 -20.32 19.45
N LEU A 108 -7.67 -20.38 20.74
CA LEU A 108 -9.09 -20.47 21.11
C LEU A 108 -9.73 -19.18 21.63
N CYS A 109 -8.98 -18.07 21.75
CA CYS A 109 -9.60 -16.77 22.03
C CYS A 109 -10.16 -16.10 20.76
N PHE A 110 -9.66 -16.50 19.57
CA PHE A 110 -10.06 -15.91 18.29
C PHE A 110 -11.11 -16.71 17.51
N LYS A 111 -11.23 -18.04 17.73
CA LYS A 111 -11.92 -18.92 16.79
C LYS A 111 -13.39 -19.25 17.06
N ARG A 112 -13.99 -18.82 18.18
CA ARG A 112 -15.41 -19.12 18.46
C ARG A 112 -16.38 -17.93 18.34
N ALA A 113 -15.86 -16.75 18.02
CA ALA A 113 -16.66 -15.54 17.75
C ALA A 113 -17.23 -15.48 16.31
N LEU A 114 -16.91 -16.45 15.45
CA LEU A 114 -17.22 -16.41 14.01
C LEU A 114 -18.51 -17.15 13.58
N THR A 115 -19.35 -17.63 14.50
CA THR A 115 -20.55 -18.42 14.14
C THR A 115 -21.89 -17.79 14.52
N VAL A 116 -21.99 -16.45 14.58
CA VAL A 116 -23.30 -15.77 14.70
C VAL A 116 -23.38 -14.56 13.76
N PRO A 117 -24.38 -14.49 12.86
CA PRO A 117 -24.49 -13.38 11.93
C PRO A 117 -25.17 -12.19 12.62
N PHE A 118 -24.40 -11.16 13.00
CA PHE A 118 -24.92 -9.83 13.33
C PHE A 118 -24.10 -8.74 12.63
N PRO A 119 -24.75 -7.63 12.18
CA PRO A 119 -24.17 -6.68 11.25
C PRO A 119 -23.30 -5.68 12.01
N PHE A 120 -22.00 -5.97 12.08
CA PHE A 120 -21.01 -4.98 12.50
C PHE A 120 -20.89 -3.94 11.38
N PHE A 121 -21.57 -2.79 11.50
CA PHE A 121 -21.17 -1.61 10.75
C PHE A 121 -19.82 -1.16 11.32
N SER A 122 -18.74 -1.75 10.82
CA SER A 122 -17.42 -1.16 10.95
C SER A 122 -17.51 0.26 10.40
N ASP A 123 -17.25 1.26 11.22
CA ASP A 123 -17.19 2.66 10.78
C ASP A 123 -16.01 2.80 9.79
N PHE A 124 -16.29 2.55 8.51
CA PHE A 124 -15.33 2.70 7.44
C PHE A 124 -14.96 4.18 7.34
N THR A 125 -13.73 4.54 7.72
CA THR A 125 -13.16 5.86 7.45
C THR A 125 -12.35 5.81 6.18
N CYS A 126 -12.06 6.95 5.52
CA CYS A 126 -11.18 6.94 4.36
C CYS A 126 -9.76 6.43 4.67
N ALA A 127 -9.35 6.50 5.94
CA ALA A 127 -8.08 5.92 6.40
C ALA A 127 -8.12 4.38 6.47
N ILE A 128 -9.29 3.78 6.68
CA ILE A 128 -9.48 2.34 6.85
C ILE A 128 -10.16 1.76 5.61
N LYS A 129 -9.46 0.88 4.86
CA LYS A 129 -9.97 0.28 3.62
C LYS A 129 -10.55 1.29 2.63
N ASN A 130 -9.97 2.50 2.55
CA ASN A 130 -10.44 3.58 1.69
C ASN A 130 -11.93 3.91 1.87
N GLY A 131 -12.48 3.74 3.08
CA GLY A 131 -13.90 4.00 3.35
C GLY A 131 -14.86 3.03 2.64
N GLY A 132 -14.36 1.91 2.12
CA GLY A 132 -15.07 1.00 1.22
C GLY A 132 -15.25 1.54 -0.20
N CYS A 133 -14.67 2.70 -0.53
CA CYS A 133 -14.75 3.27 -1.87
C CYS A 133 -13.81 2.51 -2.82
N LYS A 134 -14.29 2.19 -4.02
CA LYS A 134 -13.45 1.53 -5.03
C LYS A 134 -12.33 2.45 -5.55
N HIS A 135 -12.62 3.74 -5.74
CA HIS A 135 -11.65 4.74 -6.20
C HIS A 135 -11.39 5.79 -5.13
N PHE A 136 -12.07 6.94 -5.15
CA PHE A 136 -11.74 8.05 -4.26
C PHE A 136 -12.66 8.07 -3.06
N CYS A 137 -12.09 8.37 -1.89
CA CYS A 137 -12.81 8.56 -0.64
C CYS A 137 -12.64 9.98 -0.11
N SER A 138 -13.73 10.59 0.34
CA SER A 138 -13.73 11.88 1.02
C SER A 138 -14.61 11.85 2.27
N HIS A 139 -14.23 12.64 3.28
CA HIS A 139 -15.03 12.83 4.48
C HIS A 139 -15.90 14.08 4.33
N GLN A 140 -17.22 13.93 4.47
CA GLN A 140 -18.15 15.06 4.60
C GLN A 140 -18.72 15.11 6.03
N PRO A 141 -18.75 16.28 6.68
CA PRO A 141 -19.37 16.44 7.99
C PRO A 141 -20.84 15.99 7.99
N PRO A 142 -21.34 15.34 9.06
CA PRO A 142 -20.68 15.18 10.36
C PRO A 142 -19.76 13.95 10.53
N ARG A 143 -19.69 13.02 9.57
CA ARG A 143 -18.73 11.87 9.50
C ARG A 143 -18.99 10.93 8.30
N LYS A 144 -19.73 11.40 7.29
CA LYS A 144 -20.16 10.55 6.17
C LYS A 144 -19.02 10.36 5.17
N VAL A 145 -18.65 9.10 4.91
CA VAL A 145 -17.78 8.77 3.79
C VAL A 145 -18.55 8.93 2.49
N VAL A 146 -17.98 9.71 1.57
CA VAL A 146 -18.49 9.92 0.22
C VAL A 146 -17.47 9.44 -0.78
N CYS A 147 -17.90 8.49 -1.62
CA CYS A 147 -17.09 7.91 -2.68
C CYS A 147 -17.27 8.67 -3.99
N SER A 148 -16.22 8.73 -4.79
CA SER A 148 -16.26 9.24 -6.16
C SER A 148 -15.30 8.45 -7.05
N CYS A 149 -15.47 8.58 -8.37
CA CYS A 149 -14.79 7.72 -9.34
C CYS A 149 -13.84 8.49 -10.26
N ALA A 150 -12.83 7.78 -10.79
CA ALA A 150 -11.91 8.29 -11.80
C ALA A 150 -12.62 8.56 -13.15
N ALA A 151 -11.95 9.26 -14.05
CA ALA A 151 -12.47 9.58 -15.38
C ALA A 151 -12.83 8.30 -16.16
N GLY A 152 -14.00 8.31 -16.81
CA GLY A 152 -14.52 7.13 -17.52
C GLY A 152 -15.23 6.12 -16.62
N TYR A 153 -15.53 6.48 -15.36
CA TYR A 153 -16.32 5.67 -14.44
C TYR A 153 -17.47 6.48 -13.81
N LYS A 154 -18.57 5.80 -13.49
CA LYS A 154 -19.68 6.31 -12.67
C LYS A 154 -19.74 5.57 -11.34
N LEU A 155 -20.20 6.27 -10.30
CA LEU A 155 -20.49 5.63 -9.01
C LEU A 155 -21.72 4.73 -9.19
N ALA A 156 -21.62 3.48 -8.74
CA ALA A 156 -22.72 2.54 -8.77
C ALA A 156 -23.78 2.87 -7.72
N GLU A 157 -24.91 2.18 -7.77
CA GLU A 157 -26.06 2.39 -6.87
C GLU A 157 -25.74 2.09 -5.40
N ASP A 158 -24.74 1.23 -5.14
CA ASP A 158 -24.23 0.94 -3.80
C ASP A 158 -23.50 2.13 -3.14
N GLY A 159 -23.24 3.21 -3.90
CA GLY A 159 -22.53 4.39 -3.44
C GLY A 159 -21.04 4.16 -3.13
N LYS A 160 -20.47 3.01 -3.52
CA LYS A 160 -19.10 2.56 -3.22
C LYS A 160 -18.32 2.11 -4.45
N SER A 161 -18.97 1.34 -5.31
CA SER A 161 -18.38 0.76 -6.52
C SER A 161 -18.29 1.77 -7.64
N CYS A 162 -17.31 1.58 -8.53
CA CYS A 162 -17.12 2.38 -9.73
C CYS A 162 -17.23 1.50 -10.98
N GLU A 163 -18.20 1.84 -11.83
CA GLU A 163 -18.52 1.14 -13.07
C GLU A 163 -18.04 1.93 -14.28
N PRO A 164 -17.37 1.30 -15.26
CA PRO A 164 -16.98 1.95 -16.49
C PRO A 164 -18.18 2.57 -17.23
N THR A 165 -18.04 3.82 -17.68
CA THR A 165 -19.01 4.48 -18.57
C THR A 165 -18.57 4.50 -20.02
N VAL A 166 -17.30 4.17 -20.27
CA VAL A 166 -16.71 4.10 -21.60
C VAL A 166 -16.07 2.72 -21.81
N PRO A 167 -15.89 2.27 -23.07
CA PRO A 167 -15.30 0.95 -23.36
C PRO A 167 -13.87 0.78 -22.82
N TYR A 168 -13.10 1.87 -22.85
CA TYR A 168 -11.69 1.90 -22.48
C TYR A 168 -11.44 2.97 -21.40
N PRO A 169 -11.91 2.74 -20.16
CA PRO A 169 -11.75 3.72 -19.09
C PRO A 169 -10.30 3.75 -18.62
N CYS A 170 -9.91 4.80 -17.90
CA CYS A 170 -8.53 4.90 -17.42
C CYS A 170 -8.16 3.73 -16.48
N GLY A 171 -6.88 3.39 -16.45
CA GLY A 171 -6.31 2.46 -15.47
C GLY A 171 -6.80 1.01 -15.59
N ARG A 172 -7.54 0.67 -16.64
CA ARG A 172 -8.08 -0.68 -16.84
C ARG A 172 -7.32 -1.43 -17.92
N ILE A 173 -6.98 -2.68 -17.63
CA ILE A 173 -6.36 -3.60 -18.59
C ILE A 173 -7.47 -4.39 -19.29
N THR A 174 -7.60 -4.20 -20.60
CA THR A 174 -8.67 -4.80 -21.41
C THR A 174 -8.20 -5.86 -22.40
N ALA A 175 -6.90 -5.90 -22.69
CA ALA A 175 -6.29 -6.87 -23.61
C ALA A 175 -6.55 -8.33 -23.19
N PRO A 176 -6.97 -9.19 -24.13
CA PRO A 176 -7.33 -10.58 -23.82
C PRO A 176 -6.13 -11.39 -23.30
N GLU A 177 -4.94 -11.15 -23.83
CA GLU A 177 -3.69 -11.82 -23.43
C GLU A 177 -3.38 -11.52 -21.97
N ALA A 178 -3.58 -10.25 -21.56
CA ALA A 178 -3.27 -9.80 -20.21
C ALA A 178 -4.34 -10.17 -19.17
N LYS A 179 -5.62 -10.19 -19.56
CA LYS A 179 -6.73 -10.59 -18.67
C LYS A 179 -6.58 -12.00 -18.11
N ARG A 180 -6.03 -12.93 -18.89
CA ARG A 180 -5.84 -14.34 -18.48
C ARG A 180 -4.87 -14.49 -17.30
N LYS A 181 -3.93 -13.56 -17.11
CA LYS A 181 -3.02 -13.55 -15.94
C LYS A 181 -3.70 -12.97 -14.71
N LEU A 182 -4.51 -11.91 -14.88
CA LEU A 182 -5.24 -11.27 -13.77
C LEU A 182 -6.22 -12.26 -13.13
N THR A 183 -6.99 -13.01 -13.92
CA THR A 183 -7.89 -14.05 -13.40
C THR A 183 -7.13 -15.20 -12.72
N ARG A 184 -5.96 -15.59 -13.23
CA ARG A 184 -5.12 -16.63 -12.61
C ARG A 184 -4.42 -16.17 -11.33
N SER A 185 -3.97 -14.92 -11.24
CA SER A 185 -3.38 -14.35 -10.02
C SER A 185 -4.40 -14.01 -8.94
N MET A 186 -5.67 -13.82 -9.32
CA MET A 186 -6.78 -13.68 -8.38
C MET A 186 -7.22 -15.03 -7.81
N ASN A 187 -7.02 -16.13 -8.54
CA ASN A 187 -7.36 -17.49 -8.09
C ASN A 187 -6.30 -18.16 -7.20
N THR A 188 -5.19 -17.48 -6.86
CA THR A 188 -4.13 -18.05 -5.98
C THR A 188 -4.35 -17.81 -4.49
N PHE A 189 -5.54 -17.39 -4.05
CA PHE A 189 -5.85 -17.19 -2.63
C PHE A 189 -7.02 -18.00 -2.07
N GLU A 190 -7.50 -19.02 -2.79
CA GLU A 190 -8.45 -19.98 -2.21
C GLU A 190 -8.02 -21.41 -2.52
N HIS A 191 -8.10 -22.25 -1.49
CA HIS A 191 -7.80 -23.69 -1.44
C HIS A 191 -6.35 -24.11 -1.13
N TRP A 192 -5.93 -23.89 0.12
CA TRP A 192 -5.05 -24.83 0.82
C TRP A 192 -5.93 -25.75 1.69
N ASN A 193 -6.39 -26.86 1.12
CA ASN A 193 -6.86 -27.99 1.92
C ASN A 193 -5.62 -28.83 2.25
N ILE A 194 -5.24 -28.76 3.52
CA ILE A 194 -4.21 -29.60 4.12
C ILE A 194 -4.84 -30.98 4.36
N THR A 195 -4.28 -32.01 3.74
CA THR A 195 -4.28 -33.35 4.32
C THR A 195 -2.86 -33.88 4.22
N ALA A 196 -2.27 -34.08 5.39
CA ALA A 196 -1.08 -34.85 5.61
C ALA A 196 -1.35 -36.33 5.26
N ASP A 197 -0.35 -37.02 4.73
CA ASP A 197 0.04 -38.35 5.19
C ASP A 197 1.41 -38.74 4.62
N GLU A 198 2.08 -39.63 5.35
CA GLU A 198 3.51 -39.76 5.58
C GLU A 198 4.29 -40.69 4.61
N ALA A 199 5.62 -40.51 4.63
CA ALA A 199 6.75 -41.45 4.53
C ALA A 199 6.77 -42.60 3.49
N ASP A 200 7.84 -42.73 2.69
CA ASP A 200 9.08 -43.48 3.02
C ASP A 200 9.91 -43.88 1.76
N ASP A 201 11.20 -44.09 2.03
CA ASP A 201 12.42 -44.53 1.33
C ASP A 201 12.49 -45.15 -0.09
N GLY A 202 13.61 -44.81 -0.77
CA GLY A 202 14.59 -45.81 -1.26
C GLY A 202 14.51 -46.34 -2.71
N PRO A 203 15.63 -46.83 -3.31
CA PRO A 203 16.01 -46.49 -4.69
C PRO A 203 16.15 -47.65 -5.72
N GLU A 204 16.30 -47.24 -7.00
CA GLU A 204 17.02 -47.85 -8.16
C GLU A 204 16.63 -49.23 -8.72
N GLU A 205 16.22 -49.30 -10.01
CA GLU A 205 16.99 -49.87 -11.16
C GLU A 205 16.14 -50.03 -12.45
N GLU A 206 16.86 -50.16 -13.59
CA GLU A 206 16.45 -50.00 -14.99
C GLU A 206 15.86 -51.25 -15.71
N LEU A 207 15.19 -51.00 -16.87
CA LEU A 207 15.08 -51.80 -18.12
C LEU A 207 14.30 -53.16 -18.04
N ASP A 208 13.47 -53.64 -18.99
CA ASP A 208 13.15 -53.29 -20.37
C ASP A 208 11.85 -54.01 -20.85
N ASN A 209 11.25 -53.51 -21.95
CA ASN A 209 10.45 -54.17 -23.00
C ASN A 209 8.97 -54.72 -22.84
N SER A 210 8.06 -53.98 -23.49
CA SER A 210 7.14 -54.38 -24.59
C SER A 210 5.79 -55.12 -24.37
N THR A 211 4.70 -54.39 -24.66
CA THR A 211 3.38 -54.75 -25.29
C THR A 211 2.40 -55.67 -24.50
N VAL A 212 1.07 -55.44 -24.30
CA VAL A 212 -0.05 -54.84 -25.07
C VAL A 212 -1.23 -54.45 -24.12
N SER A 213 -1.94 -53.36 -24.48
CA SER A 213 -3.37 -53.01 -24.22
C SER A 213 -3.89 -52.65 -22.81
N SER A 214 -4.27 -51.38 -22.64
CA SER A 214 -5.65 -50.88 -22.43
C SER A 214 -5.72 -49.63 -21.53
N SER A 215 -6.45 -48.62 -22.02
CA SER A 215 -7.17 -47.55 -21.28
C SER A 215 -6.55 -46.91 -20.03
N ALA A 216 -6.10 -45.65 -20.13
CA ALA A 216 -6.56 -44.51 -19.30
C ALA A 216 -5.67 -43.26 -19.43
N ALA A 217 -6.33 -42.10 -19.50
CA ALA A 217 -5.90 -40.74 -19.10
C ALA A 217 -4.41 -40.34 -19.23
N ALA A 218 -4.10 -39.54 -20.24
CA ALA A 218 -2.81 -38.86 -20.37
C ALA A 218 -2.68 -37.71 -19.35
N THR A 219 -2.04 -37.98 -18.21
CA THR A 219 -1.56 -36.94 -17.28
C THR A 219 -0.34 -36.26 -17.89
N THR A 220 -0.51 -35.01 -18.32
CA THR A 220 0.55 -34.17 -18.86
C THR A 220 1.51 -33.78 -17.73
N ARG A 221 2.75 -34.27 -17.73
CA ARG A 221 3.80 -33.82 -16.80
C ARG A 221 4.11 -32.34 -17.08
N ILE A 222 3.68 -31.45 -16.18
CA ILE A 222 4.12 -30.06 -16.17
C ILE A 222 5.54 -30.06 -15.59
N THR A 223 6.54 -30.05 -16.47
CA THR A 223 7.88 -29.61 -16.08
C THR A 223 7.78 -28.14 -15.69
N PRO A 224 8.25 -27.73 -14.49
CA PRO A 224 8.42 -26.31 -14.22
C PRO A 224 9.50 -25.84 -15.19
N VAL A 225 9.08 -25.10 -16.22
CA VAL A 225 10.02 -24.32 -17.01
C VAL A 225 10.62 -23.33 -16.03
N LEU A 226 11.84 -23.62 -15.57
CA LEU A 226 12.67 -22.66 -14.87
C LEU A 226 12.93 -21.54 -15.87
N ARG A 227 12.06 -20.53 -15.88
CA ARG A 227 12.23 -19.35 -16.72
C ARG A 227 13.39 -18.54 -16.16
N THR A 228 14.60 -18.89 -16.58
CA THR A 228 15.79 -18.05 -16.49
C THR A 228 15.63 -16.90 -17.47
N GLY A 229 14.83 -15.90 -17.09
CA GLY A 229 14.54 -14.76 -17.95
C GLY A 229 13.97 -13.60 -17.17
N THR A 230 14.78 -12.99 -16.31
CA THR A 230 14.43 -11.76 -15.59
C THR A 230 15.15 -10.57 -16.21
N ARG A 231 14.43 -9.64 -16.86
CA ARG A 231 15.07 -8.51 -17.56
C ARG A 231 14.26 -7.21 -17.66
N VAL A 232 13.77 -6.63 -16.57
CA VAL A 232 14.32 -5.37 -16.02
C VAL A 232 15.35 -5.84 -14.98
N VAL A 233 16.20 -5.04 -14.30
CA VAL A 233 17.04 -5.69 -13.28
C VAL A 233 16.08 -6.39 -12.30
N GLY A 234 16.11 -7.73 -12.26
CA GLY A 234 15.11 -8.59 -11.63
C GLY A 234 13.61 -8.45 -12.00
N GLY A 235 13.24 -7.78 -13.12
CA GLY A 235 11.87 -7.70 -13.66
C GLY A 235 11.52 -8.82 -14.65
N SER A 236 10.33 -8.79 -15.25
CA SER A 236 9.85 -9.83 -16.18
C SER A 236 9.23 -9.24 -17.45
N ASP A 237 9.30 -9.98 -18.56
CA ASP A 237 8.55 -9.66 -19.77
C ASP A 237 7.08 -9.45 -19.44
N SER A 238 6.54 -8.30 -19.87
CA SER A 238 5.11 -8.05 -19.83
C SER A 238 4.40 -8.95 -20.85
N MET A 239 3.09 -9.13 -20.71
CA MET A 239 2.29 -9.59 -21.84
C MET A 239 1.87 -8.40 -22.69
N LYS A 240 1.59 -8.67 -23.95
CA LYS A 240 0.96 -7.70 -24.85
C LYS A 240 -0.30 -7.10 -24.22
N GLY A 241 -0.33 -5.78 -24.12
CA GLY A 241 -1.43 -5.02 -23.51
C GLY A 241 -1.53 -5.10 -21.98
N GLU A 242 -0.53 -5.61 -21.27
CA GLU A 242 -0.48 -5.57 -19.78
C GLU A 242 -0.29 -4.14 -19.25
N VAL A 243 0.34 -3.26 -20.02
CA VAL A 243 0.56 -1.85 -19.67
C VAL A 243 0.10 -0.92 -20.81
N PRO A 244 -1.22 -0.78 -21.03
CA PRO A 244 -1.77 -0.09 -22.21
C PRO A 244 -1.56 1.43 -22.22
N TRP A 245 -1.14 2.02 -21.10
CA TRP A 245 -0.78 3.43 -20.98
C TRP A 245 0.71 3.71 -21.23
N GLN A 246 1.53 2.69 -21.45
CA GLN A 246 2.95 2.85 -21.75
C GLN A 246 3.13 3.49 -23.12
N VAL A 247 4.05 4.46 -23.19
CA VAL A 247 4.46 5.12 -24.43
C VAL A 247 5.97 5.05 -24.56
N LEU A 248 6.45 4.79 -25.77
CA LEU A 248 7.85 4.96 -26.17
C LEU A 248 8.02 6.31 -26.86
N LEU A 249 8.95 7.13 -26.38
CA LEU A 249 9.37 8.35 -27.07
C LEU A 249 10.53 8.01 -28.00
N VAL A 250 10.31 8.23 -29.30
CA VAL A 250 11.31 8.01 -30.34
C VAL A 250 11.76 9.33 -30.97
N ASN A 251 13.03 9.41 -31.31
CA ASN A 251 13.62 10.56 -31.99
C ASN A 251 13.43 10.48 -33.52
N SER A 252 13.96 11.45 -34.25
CA SER A 252 13.90 11.51 -35.72
C SER A 252 14.55 10.33 -36.45
N LYS A 253 15.42 9.56 -35.78
CA LYS A 253 16.07 8.35 -36.32
C LYS A 253 15.28 7.08 -36.00
N GLY A 254 14.11 7.19 -35.37
CA GLY A 254 13.32 6.07 -34.91
C GLY A 254 13.87 5.38 -33.66
N LEU A 255 14.88 5.95 -33.00
CA LEU A 255 15.47 5.37 -31.79
C LEU A 255 14.68 5.80 -30.55
N GLY A 256 14.21 4.82 -29.78
CA GLY A 256 13.59 5.03 -28.47
C GLY A 256 14.61 5.52 -27.45
N PHE A 257 14.27 6.58 -26.71
CA PHE A 257 15.19 7.20 -25.75
C PHE A 257 14.60 7.40 -24.34
N CYS A 258 13.27 7.49 -24.23
CA CYS A 258 12.55 7.62 -22.96
C CYS A 258 11.19 6.93 -23.04
N GLY A 259 10.61 6.66 -21.89
CA GLY A 259 9.21 6.34 -21.71
C GLY A 259 8.32 7.57 -21.51
N ALA A 260 7.01 7.36 -21.62
CA ALA A 260 5.97 8.30 -21.22
C ALA A 260 4.70 7.52 -20.82
N SER A 261 3.71 8.23 -20.27
CA SER A 261 2.42 7.67 -19.88
C SER A 261 1.26 8.43 -20.53
N ILE A 262 0.28 7.71 -21.06
CA ILE A 262 -0.96 8.30 -21.60
C ILE A 262 -1.85 8.78 -20.46
N ILE A 263 -2.20 10.07 -20.45
CA ILE A 263 -3.13 10.64 -19.44
C ILE A 263 -4.49 11.01 -20.04
N ASN A 264 -4.55 11.29 -21.35
CA ASN A 264 -5.78 11.35 -22.14
C ASN A 264 -5.46 11.14 -23.64
N GLU A 265 -6.44 11.32 -24.53
CA GLU A 265 -6.28 11.04 -25.95
C GLU A 265 -5.21 11.92 -26.61
N LYS A 266 -5.01 13.15 -26.15
CA LYS A 266 -4.13 14.15 -26.78
C LYS A 266 -2.86 14.44 -26.00
N TRP A 267 -2.73 13.93 -24.78
CA TRP A 267 -1.66 14.28 -23.86
C TRP A 267 -0.98 13.06 -23.26
N VAL A 268 0.35 13.10 -23.26
CA VAL A 268 1.20 12.16 -22.52
C VAL A 268 2.06 12.93 -21.51
N VAL A 269 2.42 12.28 -20.42
CA VAL A 269 3.32 12.81 -19.39
C VAL A 269 4.62 12.03 -19.37
N THR A 270 5.75 12.71 -19.18
CA THR A 270 7.10 12.14 -19.14
C THR A 270 7.98 12.94 -18.18
N ALA A 271 9.26 12.59 -18.08
CA ALA A 271 10.26 13.36 -17.35
C ALA A 271 10.74 14.56 -18.20
N ALA A 272 11.03 15.69 -17.56
CA ALA A 272 11.48 16.89 -18.27
C ALA A 272 12.91 16.75 -18.81
N HIS A 273 13.77 15.97 -18.15
CA HIS A 273 15.13 15.72 -18.62
C HIS A 273 15.18 14.96 -19.96
N CYS A 274 14.11 14.24 -20.33
CA CYS A 274 13.95 13.63 -21.65
C CYS A 274 13.86 14.68 -22.78
N LEU A 275 13.61 15.95 -22.44
CA LEU A 275 13.44 17.05 -23.40
C LEU A 275 14.68 17.95 -23.50
N LYS A 276 15.86 17.46 -23.08
CA LYS A 276 17.12 18.23 -23.18
C LYS A 276 17.51 18.52 -24.64
N PRO A 277 18.23 19.65 -24.91
CA PRO A 277 18.66 20.03 -26.24
C PRO A 277 19.46 18.91 -26.92
N GLY A 278 18.99 18.46 -28.09
CA GLY A 278 19.54 17.32 -28.84
C GLY A 278 18.51 16.21 -29.13
N TYR A 279 17.50 16.05 -28.27
CA TYR A 279 16.39 15.10 -28.47
C TYR A 279 15.06 15.78 -28.84
N THR A 280 15.05 17.11 -28.89
CA THR A 280 13.83 17.95 -28.95
C THR A 280 13.22 18.11 -30.34
N HIS A 281 13.94 17.74 -31.40
CA HIS A 281 13.42 17.86 -32.77
C HIS A 281 12.75 16.56 -33.22
N ASN A 282 11.48 16.66 -33.62
CA ASN A 282 10.68 15.56 -34.19
C ASN A 282 10.49 14.36 -33.26
N ILE A 283 10.10 14.60 -32.01
CA ILE A 283 9.68 13.53 -31.09
C ILE A 283 8.37 12.91 -31.59
N THR A 284 8.34 11.58 -31.63
CA THR A 284 7.12 10.80 -31.87
C THR A 284 6.82 9.95 -30.64
N ALA A 285 5.58 10.01 -30.18
CA ALA A 285 5.04 9.14 -29.15
C ALA A 285 4.47 7.87 -29.82
N VAL A 286 4.93 6.70 -29.38
CA VAL A 286 4.44 5.39 -29.86
C VAL A 286 3.75 4.68 -28.70
N ALA A 287 2.42 4.53 -28.79
CA ALA A 287 1.62 3.77 -27.84
C ALA A 287 1.24 2.40 -28.42
N GLY A 288 0.94 1.41 -27.58
CA GLY A 288 0.55 0.06 -28.02
C GLY A 288 1.70 -0.78 -28.60
N GLU A 289 2.94 -0.30 -28.44
CA GLU A 289 4.18 -1.01 -28.70
C GLU A 289 4.44 -2.05 -27.60
N HIS A 290 5.02 -3.19 -27.94
CA HIS A 290 5.35 -4.24 -26.98
C HIS A 290 6.70 -4.92 -27.28
N ASP A 291 6.91 -5.47 -28.49
CA ASP A 291 8.23 -5.97 -28.94
C ASP A 291 8.86 -5.09 -30.03
N LEU A 292 9.92 -4.35 -29.67
CA LEU A 292 10.65 -3.43 -30.55
C LEU A 292 11.26 -4.06 -31.81
N ARG A 293 11.25 -5.40 -31.93
CA ARG A 293 11.75 -6.13 -33.09
C ARG A 293 10.68 -6.36 -34.16
N SER A 294 9.41 -6.18 -33.84
CA SER A 294 8.29 -6.49 -34.71
C SER A 294 7.24 -5.39 -34.68
N GLU A 295 6.67 -5.07 -35.83
CA GLU A 295 5.46 -4.24 -35.86
C GLU A 295 4.26 -5.17 -35.66
N GLU A 296 3.56 -5.03 -34.54
CA GLU A 296 2.49 -5.95 -34.15
C GLU A 296 1.08 -5.43 -34.47
N HIS A 297 1.01 -4.33 -35.23
CA HIS A 297 -0.18 -3.63 -35.69
C HIS A 297 -1.09 -3.10 -34.58
N THR A 298 -0.59 -3.03 -33.34
CA THR A 298 -1.26 -2.36 -32.22
C THR A 298 -0.70 -0.96 -31.98
N GLU A 299 0.41 -0.63 -32.64
CA GLU A 299 1.17 0.59 -32.46
C GLU A 299 0.43 1.81 -33.04
N GLN A 300 0.37 2.87 -32.24
CA GLN A 300 -0.11 4.16 -32.68
C GLN A 300 1.01 5.18 -32.55
N ARG A 301 1.51 5.64 -33.69
CA ARG A 301 2.54 6.69 -33.78
C ARG A 301 1.86 8.06 -33.84
N ARG A 302 2.26 8.98 -32.96
CA ARG A 302 1.75 10.36 -32.89
C ARG A 302 2.89 11.36 -32.76
N ARG A 303 2.95 12.32 -33.68
CA ARG A 303 3.92 13.41 -33.63
C ARG A 303 3.60 14.31 -32.44
N VAL A 304 4.63 14.73 -31.72
CA VAL A 304 4.50 15.70 -30.63
C VAL A 304 4.58 17.12 -31.21
N VAL A 305 3.60 17.96 -30.90
CA VAL A 305 3.48 19.34 -31.42
C VAL A 305 3.79 20.41 -30.38
N ARG A 306 3.67 20.07 -29.09
CA ARG A 306 4.00 20.99 -28.00
C ARG A 306 4.70 20.25 -26.88
N LEU A 307 5.81 20.81 -26.45
CA LEU A 307 6.59 20.38 -25.28
C LEU A 307 6.31 21.36 -24.15
N LEU A 308 5.84 20.87 -23.01
CA LEU A 308 5.53 21.68 -21.84
C LEU A 308 6.24 21.11 -20.60
N PRO A 309 7.55 21.36 -20.44
CA PRO A 309 8.22 21.08 -19.17
C PRO A 309 7.60 21.91 -18.04
N HIS A 310 7.71 21.43 -16.81
CA HIS A 310 7.23 22.19 -15.65
C HIS A 310 7.90 23.59 -15.62
N PRO A 311 7.16 24.69 -15.34
CA PRO A 311 7.70 26.05 -15.46
C PRO A 311 8.94 26.34 -14.60
N THR A 312 9.09 25.62 -13.50
CA THR A 312 10.22 25.73 -12.55
C THR A 312 11.28 24.65 -12.74
N TYR A 313 11.21 23.87 -13.82
CA TYR A 313 12.25 22.93 -14.21
C TYR A 313 13.46 23.69 -14.78
N ASN A 314 14.65 23.41 -14.27
CA ASN A 314 15.88 24.00 -14.81
C ASN A 314 17.03 23.00 -14.69
N ALA A 315 17.37 22.36 -15.81
CA ALA A 315 18.43 21.35 -15.88
C ALA A 315 19.83 21.88 -15.53
N SER A 316 20.09 23.19 -15.70
CA SER A 316 21.37 23.81 -15.38
C SER A 316 21.56 24.05 -13.88
N ILE A 317 20.47 24.11 -13.11
CA ILE A 317 20.50 24.30 -11.64
C ILE A 317 20.35 22.96 -10.94
N ASN A 318 19.31 22.20 -11.30
CA ASN A 318 19.03 20.88 -10.75
C ASN A 318 18.18 20.10 -11.77
N GLU A 319 18.80 19.14 -12.43
CA GLU A 319 18.18 18.27 -13.44
C GLU A 319 16.98 17.47 -12.93
N TYR A 320 16.86 17.25 -11.62
CA TYR A 320 15.83 16.39 -11.06
C TYR A 320 14.70 17.18 -10.39
N HIS A 321 14.89 18.48 -10.14
CA HIS A 321 13.85 19.32 -9.53
C HIS A 321 12.73 19.62 -10.52
N ASN A 322 11.49 19.27 -10.17
CA ASN A 322 10.32 19.34 -11.06
C ASN A 322 10.55 18.64 -12.40
N ASP A 323 11.19 17.48 -12.35
CA ASP A 323 11.46 16.65 -13.52
C ASP A 323 10.18 15.97 -14.03
N ILE A 324 9.33 16.77 -14.66
CA ILE A 324 8.05 16.39 -15.27
C ILE A 324 7.74 17.30 -16.46
N ALA A 325 7.23 16.72 -17.53
CA ALA A 325 6.78 17.42 -18.71
C ALA A 325 5.50 16.81 -19.30
N LEU A 326 4.71 17.66 -19.96
CA LEU A 326 3.54 17.28 -20.74
C LEU A 326 3.84 17.44 -22.22
N LEU A 327 3.44 16.46 -23.02
CA LEU A 327 3.59 16.49 -24.47
C LEU A 327 2.20 16.48 -25.13
N GLU A 328 1.93 17.47 -25.95
CA GLU A 328 0.69 17.53 -26.75
C GLU A 328 0.90 16.82 -28.08
N LEU A 329 -0.02 15.94 -28.43
CA LEU A 329 0.01 15.17 -29.66
C LEU A 329 -0.70 15.92 -30.79
N GLU A 330 -0.18 15.78 -32.01
CA GLU A 330 -0.79 16.35 -33.23
C GLU A 330 -2.18 15.79 -33.47
N ARG A 331 -2.32 14.46 -33.34
CA ARG A 331 -3.56 13.71 -33.48
C ARG A 331 -3.82 12.92 -32.20
N PRO A 332 -5.08 12.77 -31.77
CA PRO A 332 -5.38 11.97 -30.60
C PRO A 332 -5.07 10.48 -30.83
N PHE A 333 -4.77 9.77 -29.75
CA PHE A 333 -4.83 8.31 -29.73
C PHE A 333 -6.28 7.83 -29.90
N ILE A 334 -6.44 6.68 -30.53
CA ILE A 334 -7.72 5.98 -30.61
C ILE A 334 -7.67 4.90 -29.54
N PHE A 335 -8.42 5.06 -28.46
CA PHE A 335 -8.37 4.08 -27.39
C PHE A 335 -8.92 2.73 -27.82
N ASN A 336 -8.20 1.68 -27.44
CA ASN A 336 -8.51 0.29 -27.73
C ASN A 336 -7.94 -0.60 -26.63
N SER A 337 -7.98 -1.93 -26.80
CA SER A 337 -7.53 -2.87 -25.76
C SER A 337 -6.05 -2.75 -25.37
N TYR A 338 -5.21 -2.14 -26.21
CA TYR A 338 -3.76 -2.01 -26.08
C TYR A 338 -3.29 -0.57 -25.86
N VAL A 339 -4.18 0.42 -26.04
CA VAL A 339 -3.91 1.85 -25.89
C VAL A 339 -5.01 2.47 -25.05
N THR A 340 -4.76 2.68 -23.76
CA THR A 340 -5.71 3.31 -22.82
C THR A 340 -4.96 4.22 -21.84
N PRO A 341 -5.61 5.26 -21.28
CA PRO A 341 -4.93 6.16 -20.35
C PRO A 341 -4.77 5.53 -18.97
N VAL A 342 -3.75 5.95 -18.22
CA VAL A 342 -3.65 5.64 -16.78
C VAL A 342 -4.51 6.62 -15.98
N CYS A 343 -5.11 6.19 -14.87
CA CYS A 343 -5.87 7.11 -14.03
C CYS A 343 -4.96 8.09 -13.27
N LEU A 344 -5.44 9.33 -13.12
CA LEU A 344 -4.86 10.30 -12.20
C LEU A 344 -5.71 10.39 -10.95
N GLY A 345 -5.08 10.17 -9.79
CA GLY A 345 -5.72 10.32 -8.49
C GLY A 345 -5.69 11.76 -7.97
N SER A 346 -6.48 12.04 -6.93
CA SER A 346 -6.31 13.26 -6.14
C SER A 346 -4.98 13.22 -5.39
N ARG A 347 -4.52 14.38 -4.90
CA ARG A 347 -3.26 14.46 -4.15
C ARG A 347 -3.30 13.56 -2.90
N GLU A 348 -4.40 13.60 -2.17
CA GLU A 348 -4.59 12.88 -0.91
C GLU A 348 -4.64 11.37 -1.20
N PHE A 349 -5.45 10.97 -2.17
CA PHE A 349 -5.60 9.58 -2.59
C PHE A 349 -4.28 8.98 -3.09
N SER A 350 -3.59 9.64 -4.02
CA SER A 350 -2.32 9.14 -4.55
C SER A 350 -1.24 9.04 -3.47
N ASN A 351 -1.24 9.91 -2.46
CA ASN A 351 -0.29 9.82 -1.34
C ASN A 351 -0.60 8.65 -0.40
N ALA A 352 -1.87 8.34 -0.16
CA ALA A 352 -2.27 7.17 0.61
C ALA A 352 -1.94 5.88 -0.14
N LEU A 353 -2.33 5.81 -1.42
CA LEU A 353 -2.11 4.68 -2.30
C LEU A 353 -0.63 4.33 -2.44
N LEU A 354 0.23 5.34 -2.62
CA LEU A 354 1.68 5.16 -2.75
C LEU A 354 2.31 4.50 -1.50
N ARG A 355 1.75 4.68 -0.31
CA ARG A 355 2.31 4.12 0.94
C ARG A 355 1.84 2.70 1.23
N GLN A 356 0.68 2.30 0.70
CA GLN A 356 0.04 1.03 1.03
C GLN A 356 0.24 -0.03 -0.07
N GLY A 357 0.42 0.38 -1.32
CA GLY A 357 0.55 -0.53 -2.46
C GLY A 357 1.99 -0.80 -2.88
N MET A 358 2.18 -1.90 -3.61
CA MET A 358 3.36 -2.07 -4.45
C MET A 358 3.21 -1.23 -5.72
N GLY A 359 4.24 -0.46 -6.05
CA GLY A 359 4.36 0.20 -7.34
C GLY A 359 4.69 -0.82 -8.43
N THR A 360 4.22 -0.57 -9.64
CA THR A 360 4.69 -1.25 -10.85
C THR A 360 5.31 -0.23 -11.78
N VAL A 361 6.51 -0.55 -12.22
CA VAL A 361 7.27 0.23 -13.18
C VAL A 361 7.42 -0.57 -14.46
N SER A 362 7.46 0.13 -15.58
CA SER A 362 7.59 -0.50 -16.89
C SER A 362 8.38 0.36 -17.87
N GLY A 363 9.01 -0.33 -18.82
CA GLY A 363 9.77 0.32 -19.88
C GLY A 363 10.62 -0.66 -20.68
N TRP A 364 11.36 -0.10 -21.63
CA TRP A 364 12.31 -0.82 -22.47
C TRP A 364 13.76 -0.47 -22.12
N GLY A 365 14.02 -0.03 -20.89
CA GLY A 365 15.35 0.34 -20.44
C GLY A 365 16.34 -0.81 -20.44
N LYS A 366 17.56 -0.52 -19.97
CA LYS A 366 18.63 -1.50 -19.88
C LYS A 366 18.30 -2.57 -18.83
N LEU A 367 18.65 -3.82 -19.14
CA LEU A 367 18.31 -4.99 -18.33
C LEU A 367 19.24 -5.15 -17.12
N PHE A 368 20.36 -4.43 -17.13
CA PHE A 368 21.35 -4.30 -16.08
C PHE A 368 22.20 -3.06 -16.36
N PHE A 369 22.94 -2.56 -15.37
CA PHE A 369 23.78 -1.37 -15.53
C PHE A 369 24.76 -1.52 -16.69
N ARG A 370 24.75 -0.55 -17.63
CA ARG A 370 25.52 -0.57 -18.89
C ARG A 370 25.27 -1.80 -19.78
N GLY A 371 24.16 -2.50 -19.57
CA GLY A 371 23.77 -3.68 -20.31
C GLY A 371 23.03 -3.42 -21.61
N ARG A 372 22.48 -4.50 -22.16
CA ARG A 372 21.61 -4.47 -23.34
C ARG A 372 20.26 -3.83 -22.98
N THR A 373 19.63 -3.21 -23.95
CA THR A 373 18.26 -2.66 -23.87
C THR A 373 17.23 -3.78 -24.02
N ALA A 374 16.08 -3.67 -23.35
CA ALA A 374 14.97 -4.60 -23.55
C ALA A 374 14.43 -4.49 -24.98
N THR A 375 14.00 -5.61 -25.55
CA THR A 375 13.26 -5.62 -26.82
C THR A 375 11.77 -5.75 -26.56
N THR A 376 11.39 -6.66 -25.68
CA THR A 376 10.04 -6.78 -25.14
C THR A 376 9.85 -5.86 -23.94
N LEU A 377 8.70 -5.19 -23.83
CA LEU A 377 8.33 -4.33 -22.72
C LEU A 377 8.41 -5.10 -21.39
N GLN A 378 9.02 -4.49 -20.40
CA GLN A 378 9.27 -5.11 -19.11
C GLN A 378 8.39 -4.51 -18.03
N VAL A 379 8.10 -5.33 -17.01
CA VAL A 379 7.39 -4.90 -15.81
C VAL A 379 8.16 -5.35 -14.56
N LEU A 380 8.16 -4.50 -13.55
CA LEU A 380 8.74 -4.80 -12.24
C LEU A 380 7.84 -4.22 -11.14
N LYS A 381 7.58 -5.02 -10.09
CA LYS A 381 6.94 -4.52 -8.87
C LYS A 381 7.99 -4.05 -7.88
N VAL A 382 7.85 -2.83 -7.38
CA VAL A 382 8.75 -2.19 -6.43
C VAL A 382 7.98 -1.67 -5.20
N PRO A 383 8.48 -1.88 -3.98
CA PRO A 383 7.86 -1.31 -2.79
C PRO A 383 8.24 0.17 -2.65
N PHE A 384 7.34 0.96 -2.08
CA PHE A 384 7.66 2.32 -1.64
C PHE A 384 8.68 2.28 -0.50
N VAL A 385 9.63 3.21 -0.51
CA VAL A 385 10.65 3.35 0.52
C VAL A 385 10.37 4.62 1.33
N ASP A 386 10.40 4.50 2.66
CA ASP A 386 10.18 5.63 3.54
C ASP A 386 11.24 6.72 3.36
N ARG A 387 10.86 7.96 3.64
CA ARG A 387 11.70 9.12 3.34
C ARG A 387 13.04 9.11 4.11
N PRO A 388 13.10 8.79 5.42
CA PRO A 388 14.36 8.63 6.14
C PRO A 388 15.32 7.63 5.48
N THR A 389 14.84 6.43 5.14
CA THR A 389 15.67 5.40 4.47
C THR A 389 16.14 5.86 3.09
N CYS A 390 15.23 6.44 2.32
CA CYS A 390 15.50 7.03 1.00
C CYS A 390 16.60 8.11 1.07
N LEU A 391 16.51 9.05 2.02
CA LEU A 391 17.53 10.09 2.19
C LEU A 391 18.90 9.55 2.62
N LYS A 392 18.94 8.52 3.47
CA LYS A 392 20.20 7.90 3.91
C LYS A 392 20.88 7.10 2.80
N SER A 393 20.14 6.71 1.76
CA SER A 393 20.65 5.88 0.67
C SER A 393 21.56 6.62 -0.31
N THR A 394 21.55 7.95 -0.35
CA THR A 394 22.25 8.75 -1.36
C THR A 394 22.85 10.01 -0.74
N SER A 395 23.96 10.50 -1.32
CA SER A 395 24.53 11.81 -0.99
C SER A 395 23.80 12.96 -1.71
N THR A 396 22.98 12.65 -2.71
CA THR A 396 22.21 13.64 -3.48
C THR A 396 20.93 14.00 -2.74
N SER A 397 20.58 15.29 -2.72
CA SER A 397 19.40 15.76 -1.98
C SER A 397 18.09 15.28 -2.63
N ILE A 398 17.26 14.56 -1.85
CA ILE A 398 15.94 14.11 -2.27
C ILE A 398 14.86 15.10 -1.82
N LEU A 399 14.28 15.78 -2.81
CA LEU A 399 13.29 16.82 -2.61
C LEU A 399 11.90 16.26 -2.28
N GLN A 400 11.01 17.11 -1.74
CA GLN A 400 9.65 16.71 -1.31
C GLN A 400 8.71 16.34 -2.47
N ASN A 401 9.07 16.72 -3.68
CA ASN A 401 8.40 16.34 -4.92
C ASN A 401 8.93 15.03 -5.52
N MET A 402 9.77 14.29 -4.78
CA MET A 402 10.32 13.00 -5.17
C MET A 402 9.93 11.90 -4.17
N PHE A 403 10.15 10.65 -4.55
CA PHE A 403 10.15 9.51 -3.64
C PHE A 403 11.04 8.38 -4.15
N CYS A 404 11.44 7.48 -3.26
CA CYS A 404 12.16 6.26 -3.61
C CYS A 404 11.23 5.06 -3.67
N ALA A 405 11.51 4.14 -4.59
CA ALA A 405 10.93 2.81 -4.59
C ALA A 405 11.98 1.78 -5.03
N GLY A 406 11.95 0.59 -4.43
CA GLY A 406 12.92 -0.47 -4.72
C GLY A 406 13.22 -1.33 -3.50
N PHE A 407 14.05 -2.35 -3.70
CA PHE A 407 14.40 -3.31 -2.65
C PHE A 407 15.75 -2.96 -2.02
N PRO A 408 15.90 -3.05 -0.68
CA PRO A 408 17.16 -2.74 0.00
C PRO A 408 18.31 -3.66 -0.44
N SER A 409 17.99 -4.91 -0.81
CA SER A 409 18.94 -5.87 -1.37
C SER A 409 19.52 -5.47 -2.73
N GLY A 410 18.95 -4.45 -3.39
CA GLY A 410 19.18 -4.20 -4.80
C GLY A 410 18.68 -5.36 -5.66
N GLY A 411 19.34 -5.59 -6.80
CA GLY A 411 19.01 -6.64 -7.76
C GLY A 411 17.69 -6.44 -8.52
N LYS A 412 16.85 -5.49 -8.08
CA LYS A 412 15.59 -5.10 -8.73
C LYS A 412 15.42 -3.59 -8.81
N ASP A 413 15.44 -3.03 -10.02
CA ASP A 413 15.35 -1.57 -10.22
C ASP A 413 15.05 -1.18 -11.67
N THR A 414 14.54 0.04 -11.89
CA THR A 414 14.53 0.71 -13.21
C THR A 414 15.94 1.06 -13.67
N CYS A 415 16.16 1.19 -14.97
CA CYS A 415 17.47 1.55 -15.51
C CYS A 415 17.39 2.55 -16.67
N GLU A 416 18.55 2.89 -17.25
CA GLU A 416 18.65 3.81 -18.39
C GLU A 416 17.69 3.40 -19.52
N GLY A 417 16.88 4.34 -20.01
CA GLY A 417 15.84 4.11 -21.03
C GLY A 417 14.44 3.91 -20.46
N ASP A 418 14.29 3.65 -19.15
CA ASP A 418 12.99 3.68 -18.46
C ASP A 418 12.58 5.10 -18.03
N SER A 419 13.49 6.08 -18.15
CA SER A 419 13.26 7.48 -17.81
C SER A 419 11.97 8.02 -18.44
N GLY A 420 11.17 8.74 -17.65
CA GLY A 420 9.87 9.24 -18.06
C GLY A 420 8.75 8.20 -18.09
N GLY A 421 9.07 6.91 -17.92
CA GLY A 421 8.11 5.83 -17.82
C GLY A 421 7.22 5.90 -16.57
N PRO A 422 6.11 5.16 -16.58
CA PRO A 422 5.15 5.13 -15.47
C PRO A 422 5.70 4.40 -14.24
N HIS A 423 5.40 4.97 -13.07
CA HIS A 423 5.25 4.21 -11.83
C HIS A 423 3.77 4.24 -11.45
N THR A 424 3.10 3.09 -11.52
CA THR A 424 1.67 2.95 -11.23
C THR A 424 1.41 2.13 -9.99
N THR A 425 0.32 2.42 -9.29
CA THR A 425 -0.15 1.62 -8.16
C THR A 425 -1.57 1.16 -8.44
N GLU A 426 -1.84 -0.11 -8.19
CA GLU A 426 -3.13 -0.76 -8.42
C GLU A 426 -3.95 -0.77 -7.14
N ILE A 427 -5.25 -0.53 -7.29
CA ILE A 427 -6.26 -0.68 -6.25
C ILE A 427 -7.56 -1.15 -6.89
N GLU A 428 -8.12 -2.25 -6.39
CA GLU A 428 -9.41 -2.80 -6.82
C GLU A 428 -9.52 -2.96 -8.36
N GLY A 429 -8.43 -3.42 -8.99
CA GLY A 429 -8.32 -3.66 -10.43
C GLY A 429 -8.10 -2.41 -11.28
N THR A 430 -7.83 -1.25 -10.66
CA THR A 430 -7.63 0.03 -11.36
C THR A 430 -6.26 0.62 -11.05
N TRP A 431 -5.53 0.98 -12.10
CA TRP A 431 -4.17 1.51 -12.01
C TRP A 431 -4.15 3.04 -12.03
N PHE A 432 -3.44 3.60 -11.05
CA PHE A 432 -3.23 5.04 -10.92
C PHE A 432 -1.76 5.40 -11.08
N LEU A 433 -1.47 6.48 -11.79
CA LEU A 433 -0.12 7.01 -11.92
C LEU A 433 0.29 7.69 -10.60
N THR A 434 1.28 7.12 -9.93
CA THR A 434 1.78 7.61 -8.64
C THR A 434 3.17 8.23 -8.76
N GLY A 435 3.96 7.82 -9.76
CA GLY A 435 5.25 8.42 -10.07
C GLY A 435 5.63 8.39 -11.54
N ILE A 436 6.73 9.09 -11.85
CA ILE A 436 7.39 9.11 -13.15
C ILE A 436 8.86 8.78 -12.90
N THR A 437 9.41 7.79 -13.61
CA THR A 437 10.82 7.40 -13.49
C THR A 437 11.72 8.59 -13.82
N SER A 438 12.59 9.00 -12.89
CA SER A 438 13.40 10.21 -13.02
C SER A 438 14.89 9.88 -13.06
N TRP A 439 15.47 9.37 -11.96
CA TRP A 439 16.89 9.05 -11.89
C TRP A 439 17.19 7.98 -10.84
N GLY A 440 18.43 7.49 -10.81
CA GLY A 440 18.91 6.50 -9.84
C GLY A 440 20.44 6.44 -9.81
N GLU A 441 21.00 5.98 -8.70
CA GLU A 441 22.46 5.76 -8.57
C GLU A 441 22.83 4.36 -9.05
N GLN A 442 23.22 4.26 -10.33
CA GLN A 442 23.34 2.97 -11.01
C GLN A 442 22.01 2.20 -10.99
N CYS A 443 21.96 1.03 -11.61
CA CYS A 443 20.73 0.25 -11.66
C CYS A 443 20.85 -0.93 -10.69
N ALA A 444 19.93 -1.02 -9.73
CA ALA A 444 19.80 -2.15 -8.81
C ALA A 444 21.00 -2.43 -7.90
N LEU A 445 21.72 -1.37 -7.54
CA LEU A 445 22.82 -1.45 -6.58
C LEU A 445 22.25 -1.72 -5.16
N PRO A 446 22.81 -2.66 -4.38
CA PRO A 446 22.40 -2.87 -3.00
C PRO A 446 22.47 -1.57 -2.19
N GLY A 447 21.44 -1.33 -1.37
CA GLY A 447 21.32 -0.11 -0.57
C GLY A 447 20.97 1.16 -1.36
N LYS A 448 20.70 1.07 -2.68
CA LYS A 448 20.19 2.16 -3.51
C LYS A 448 18.77 1.85 -4.00
N TYR A 449 18.08 2.90 -4.42
CA TYR A 449 16.70 2.84 -4.88
C TYR A 449 16.52 3.70 -6.14
N GLY A 450 15.51 3.38 -6.95
CA GLY A 450 15.05 4.27 -8.01
C GLY A 450 14.33 5.48 -7.43
N ILE A 451 14.57 6.66 -8.01
CA ILE A 451 13.95 7.93 -7.61
C ILE A 451 12.95 8.36 -8.67
N TYR A 452 11.75 8.67 -8.20
CA TYR A 452 10.60 8.99 -9.02
C TYR A 452 10.06 10.38 -8.69
N THR A 453 9.61 11.10 -9.71
CA THR A 453 8.85 12.34 -9.53
C THR A 453 7.48 11.99 -8.94
N ARG A 454 7.10 12.62 -7.83
CA ARG A 454 5.85 12.37 -7.10
C ARG A 454 4.67 13.07 -7.77
N VAL A 455 3.90 12.33 -8.56
CA VAL A 455 2.78 12.86 -9.38
C VAL A 455 1.71 13.56 -8.55
N SER A 456 1.48 13.14 -7.30
CA SER A 456 0.51 13.77 -6.38
C SER A 456 0.77 15.27 -6.14
N LYS A 457 2.00 15.75 -6.35
CA LYS A 457 2.37 17.18 -6.24
C LYS A 457 2.02 17.99 -7.49
N TYR A 458 1.77 17.32 -8.62
CA TYR A 458 1.58 17.95 -9.93
C TYR A 458 0.18 17.79 -10.50
N VAL A 459 -0.73 17.07 -9.83
CA VAL A 459 -2.11 16.82 -10.32
C VAL A 459 -2.81 18.11 -10.76
N LYS A 460 -2.71 19.19 -9.97
CA LYS A 460 -3.31 20.49 -10.31
C LYS A 460 -2.75 21.05 -11.61
N TRP A 461 -1.42 21.06 -11.75
CA TRP A 461 -0.73 21.54 -12.95
C TRP A 461 -1.07 20.68 -14.18
N ILE A 462 -1.14 19.36 -14.02
CA ILE A 462 -1.54 18.44 -15.10
C ILE A 462 -2.96 18.76 -15.56
N LYS A 463 -3.94 18.82 -14.65
CA LYS A 463 -5.34 19.10 -14.99
C LYS A 463 -5.51 20.45 -15.69
N GLN A 464 -4.87 21.51 -15.17
CA GLN A 464 -4.94 22.86 -15.74
C GLN A 464 -4.47 22.93 -17.19
N ASN A 465 -3.44 22.16 -17.56
CA ASN A 465 -2.86 22.20 -18.90
C ASN A 465 -3.50 21.22 -19.88
N THR A 466 -4.10 20.13 -19.38
CA THR A 466 -4.59 19.02 -20.21
C THR A 466 -6.10 18.91 -20.31
N ARG A 467 -6.84 19.79 -19.61
CA ARG A 467 -8.31 19.80 -19.55
C ARG A 467 -8.92 18.50 -19.00
N LEU A 468 -8.14 17.76 -18.20
CA LEU A 468 -8.67 16.64 -17.43
C LEU A 468 -9.60 17.15 -16.32
N PRO A 469 -10.74 16.46 -16.07
CA PRO A 469 -11.67 16.81 -14.99
C PRO A 469 -11.04 16.63 -13.61
#